data_AF-A0A6N6QFR8-F1
#
_entry.id   AF-A0A6N6QFR8-F1
#
_cell.length_a   1.000
_cell.length_b   1.000
_cell.length_c   1.000
_cell.angle_alpha   90.00
_cell.angle_beta   90.00
_cell.angle_gamma   90.00
#
_symmetry.space_group_name_H-M   'P 1'
#
loop_
_entity.id
_entity.type
_entity.pdbx_description
1 polymer ?
#
loop_
_entity_poly.entity_id
_entity_poly.type
_entity_poly.pdbx_seq_one_letter_code
_entity_poly.pdbx_strand_id
1 'polypeptide(L)'
;MADKHEPKLRPYLQGNLDSLCGIYALINGIRWALRNDPVSAKGQHWEELFRKLTDHAIKNRGHLELVSEGLSLYGMIALTHVARDHMRDYHDIELLFRRPFALGRPTESDQTLHTIEAHLASANTAVLAAVYGTLNHWCVVKQFDEHRAYLFDSDHQLHLPKSAFQPQEFIEEGQRRRAHLQPSSIILLNAVSDPIK
;
A
#
# COMPACT_ATOMS: atom_id res chain seq x y z
N MET A 1 28.45 -21.54 8.26
CA MET A 1 27.08 -22.10 8.10
C MET A 1 26.43 -21.34 6.97
N ALA A 2 25.99 -22.04 5.93
CA ALA A 2 25.63 -21.46 4.64
C ALA A 2 24.45 -20.49 4.76
N ASP A 3 24.72 -19.24 4.39
CA ASP A 3 23.77 -18.16 4.21
C ASP A 3 22.79 -18.57 3.09
N LYS A 4 21.62 -19.10 3.48
CA LYS A 4 20.53 -19.40 2.55
C LYS A 4 20.10 -18.07 1.97
N HIS A 5 20.43 -17.83 0.70
CA HIS A 5 19.85 -16.75 -0.11
C HIS A 5 18.33 -16.90 -0.11
N GLU A 6 17.66 -16.24 0.84
CA GLU A 6 16.24 -15.94 0.70
C GLU A 6 16.09 -15.12 -0.59
N PRO A 7 15.24 -15.55 -1.53
CA PRO A 7 15.00 -14.77 -2.73
C PRO A 7 14.45 -13.41 -2.31
N LYS A 8 15.26 -12.36 -2.50
CA LYS A 8 14.91 -10.99 -2.14
C LYS A 8 13.62 -10.60 -2.87
N LEU A 9 12.51 -10.57 -2.13
CA LEU A 9 11.20 -10.18 -2.65
C LEU A 9 11.31 -8.81 -3.34
N ARG A 10 10.83 -8.71 -4.59
CA ARG A 10 10.82 -7.46 -5.37
C ARG A 10 9.40 -7.05 -5.72
N PRO A 11 9.08 -5.74 -5.71
CA PRO A 11 7.76 -5.26 -6.08
C PRO A 11 7.47 -5.55 -7.55
N TYR A 12 6.19 -5.66 -7.88
CA TYR A 12 5.72 -5.49 -9.25
C TYR A 12 5.83 -4.01 -9.62
N LEU A 13 6.27 -3.75 -10.85
CA LEU A 13 6.52 -2.41 -11.36
C LEU A 13 5.40 -2.02 -12.32
N GLN A 14 5.00 -0.76 -12.27
CA GLN A 14 4.04 -0.17 -13.20
C GLN A 14 4.76 0.31 -14.48
N GLY A 15 4.01 0.49 -15.56
CA GLY A 15 4.53 1.03 -16.80
C GLY A 15 4.69 2.56 -16.75
N ASN A 16 5.54 3.09 -17.64
CA ASN A 16 5.87 4.52 -17.65
C ASN A 16 4.71 5.44 -18.06
N LEU A 17 3.64 4.89 -18.64
CA LEU A 17 2.53 5.65 -19.23
C LEU A 17 1.18 5.29 -18.60
N ASP A 18 1.17 4.41 -17.59
CA ASP A 18 -0.04 4.02 -16.90
C ASP A 18 -0.08 4.66 -15.50
N SER A 19 -1.29 5.01 -15.06
CA SER A 19 -1.54 5.56 -13.72
C SER A 19 -1.97 4.48 -12.73
N LEU A 20 -1.52 3.23 -12.91
CA LEU A 20 -2.03 2.08 -12.14
C LEU A 20 -1.41 1.91 -10.74
N CYS A 21 -0.70 2.93 -10.23
CA CYS A 21 -0.01 2.88 -8.95
C CYS A 21 -0.88 2.39 -7.80
N GLY A 22 -2.17 2.73 -7.76
CA GLY A 22 -3.09 2.23 -6.73
C GLY A 22 -3.32 0.71 -6.80
N ILE A 23 -3.43 0.15 -8.00
CA ILE A 23 -3.57 -1.31 -8.19
C ILE A 23 -2.29 -2.01 -7.74
N TYR A 24 -1.15 -1.51 -8.20
CA TYR A 24 0.14 -2.08 -7.85
C TYR A 24 0.45 -1.93 -6.36
N ALA A 25 0.12 -0.81 -5.74
CA ALA A 25 0.30 -0.59 -4.30
C ALA A 25 -0.50 -1.60 -3.49
N LEU A 26 -1.75 -1.88 -3.87
CA LEU A 26 -2.55 -2.91 -3.20
C LEU A 26 -1.91 -4.30 -3.32
N ILE A 27 -1.54 -4.71 -4.54
CA ILE A 27 -0.88 -6.02 -4.78
C ILE A 27 0.45 -6.11 -4.02
N ASN A 28 1.31 -5.10 -4.16
CA ASN A 28 2.63 -5.07 -3.52
C ASN A 28 2.53 -5.00 -2.00
N GLY A 29 1.52 -4.30 -1.46
CA GLY A 29 1.23 -4.27 -0.03
C GLY A 29 0.86 -5.65 0.51
N ILE A 30 -0.01 -6.38 -0.19
CA ILE A 30 -0.37 -7.76 0.17
C ILE A 30 0.87 -8.67 0.08
N ARG A 31 1.64 -8.58 -1.00
CA ARG A 31 2.88 -9.37 -1.16
C ARG A 31 3.89 -9.10 -0.06
N TRP A 32 4.03 -7.84 0.36
CA TRP A 32 4.93 -7.48 1.46
C TRP A 32 4.43 -7.98 2.81
N ALA A 33 3.13 -7.84 3.08
CA ALA A 33 2.50 -8.41 4.26
C ALA A 33 2.70 -9.95 4.31
N LEU A 34 2.72 -10.60 3.16
CA LEU A 34 2.95 -12.04 3.02
C LEU A 34 4.41 -12.43 2.76
N ARG A 35 5.40 -11.56 2.99
CA ARG A 35 6.80 -11.79 2.56
C ARG A 35 7.45 -13.10 3.04
N ASN A 36 6.94 -13.69 4.12
CA ASN A 36 7.41 -14.96 4.68
C ASN A 36 6.54 -16.16 4.26
N ASP A 37 5.47 -15.92 3.51
CA ASP A 37 4.53 -16.90 2.99
C ASP A 37 4.87 -17.23 1.52
N PRO A 38 4.86 -18.51 1.10
CA PRO A 38 5.12 -18.91 -0.29
C PRO A 38 4.25 -18.20 -1.32
N VAL A 39 3.01 -17.83 -0.97
CA VAL A 39 2.08 -17.12 -1.87
C VAL A 39 2.63 -15.76 -2.33
N SER A 40 3.53 -15.13 -1.57
CA SER A 40 4.16 -13.85 -1.95
C SER A 40 5.07 -13.93 -3.17
N ALA A 41 5.52 -15.14 -3.54
CA ALA A 41 6.34 -15.36 -4.72
C ALA A 41 5.59 -14.90 -5.99
N LYS A 42 6.35 -14.47 -7.00
CA LYS A 42 5.76 -14.11 -8.30
C LYS A 42 5.09 -15.34 -8.92
N GLY A 43 3.94 -15.14 -9.54
CA GLY A 43 3.20 -16.22 -10.18
C GLY A 43 1.93 -15.72 -10.85
N GLN A 44 1.27 -16.63 -11.57
CA GLN A 44 0.04 -16.36 -12.32
C GLN A 44 -1.12 -15.86 -11.43
N HIS A 45 -1.17 -16.30 -10.17
CA HIS A 45 -2.21 -15.87 -9.22
C HIS A 45 -2.20 -14.36 -8.97
N TRP A 46 -1.02 -13.71 -8.99
CA TRP A 46 -0.95 -12.24 -8.91
C TRP A 46 -1.45 -11.55 -10.18
N GLU A 47 -1.25 -12.15 -11.36
CA GLU A 47 -1.80 -11.64 -12.62
C GLU A 47 -3.34 -11.80 -12.66
N GLU A 48 -3.86 -12.87 -12.08
CA GLU A 48 -5.29 -13.09 -11.90
C GLU A 48 -5.91 -12.07 -10.95
N LEU A 49 -5.26 -11.82 -9.80
CA LEU A 49 -5.69 -10.75 -8.90
C LEU A 49 -5.64 -9.39 -9.61
N PHE A 50 -4.55 -9.08 -10.32
CA PHE A 50 -4.43 -7.84 -11.10
C PHE A 50 -5.61 -7.68 -12.07
N ARG A 51 -5.92 -8.71 -12.85
CA ARG A 51 -7.05 -8.71 -13.78
C ARG A 51 -8.39 -8.52 -13.06
N LYS A 52 -8.59 -9.20 -11.93
CA LYS A 52 -9.83 -9.08 -11.14
C LYS A 52 -10.01 -7.65 -10.59
N LEU A 53 -8.93 -7.02 -10.13
CA LEU A 53 -8.93 -5.65 -9.63
C LEU A 53 -9.21 -4.64 -10.74
N THR A 54 -8.52 -4.74 -11.88
CA THR A 54 -8.72 -3.84 -13.02
C THR A 54 -10.10 -4.01 -13.65
N ASP A 55 -10.58 -5.25 -13.82
CA ASP A 55 -11.93 -5.53 -14.31
C ASP A 55 -12.99 -4.95 -13.37
N HIS A 56 -12.84 -5.08 -12.06
CA HIS A 56 -13.80 -4.50 -11.12
C HIS A 56 -13.80 -2.97 -11.21
N ALA A 57 -12.62 -2.33 -11.29
CA ALA A 57 -12.54 -0.88 -11.40
C ALA A 57 -13.16 -0.36 -12.71
N ILE A 58 -12.93 -1.04 -13.84
CA ILE A 58 -13.43 -0.59 -15.15
C ILE A 58 -14.92 -0.94 -15.30
N LYS A 59 -15.29 -2.21 -15.13
CA LYS A 59 -16.63 -2.72 -15.49
C LYS A 59 -17.68 -2.41 -14.44
N ASN A 60 -17.34 -2.50 -13.15
CA ASN A 60 -18.33 -2.37 -12.08
C ASN A 60 -18.44 -0.95 -11.53
N ARG A 61 -17.40 -0.13 -11.73
CA ARG A 61 -17.34 1.24 -11.21
C ARG A 61 -17.28 2.31 -12.29
N GLY A 62 -17.08 1.93 -13.55
CA GLY A 62 -16.99 2.88 -14.65
C GLY A 62 -15.76 3.79 -14.56
N HIS A 63 -14.69 3.38 -13.86
CA HIS A 63 -13.45 4.15 -13.77
C HIS A 63 -12.67 4.03 -15.09
N LEU A 64 -13.24 4.51 -16.19
CA LEU A 64 -12.60 4.54 -17.51
C LEU A 64 -11.29 5.35 -17.47
N GLU A 65 -11.22 6.31 -16.54
CA GLU A 65 -10.06 7.17 -16.30
C GLU A 65 -8.99 6.50 -15.42
N LEU A 66 -9.14 5.26 -14.95
CA LEU A 66 -8.15 4.60 -14.09
C LEU A 66 -6.74 4.61 -14.70
N VAL A 67 -6.64 4.37 -16.01
CA VAL A 67 -5.35 4.29 -16.70
C VAL A 67 -4.70 5.67 -16.85
N SER A 68 -5.50 6.75 -16.88
CA SER A 68 -5.02 8.12 -17.06
C SER A 68 -4.85 8.89 -15.75
N GLU A 69 -5.75 8.72 -14.78
CA GLU A 69 -5.84 9.52 -13.55
C GLU A 69 -5.54 8.72 -12.28
N GLY A 70 -5.47 7.39 -12.39
CA GLY A 70 -5.18 6.50 -11.29
C GLY A 70 -6.36 6.25 -10.35
N LEU A 71 -6.05 5.96 -9.09
CA LEU A 71 -7.02 5.40 -8.16
C LEU A 71 -7.34 6.37 -7.01
N SER A 72 -8.62 6.75 -6.88
CA SER A 72 -9.12 7.50 -5.73
C SER A 72 -9.16 6.65 -4.44
N LEU A 73 -9.28 7.29 -3.28
CA LEU A 73 -9.48 6.59 -2.00
C LEU A 73 -10.71 5.66 -2.02
N TYR A 74 -11.83 6.12 -2.59
CA TYR A 74 -13.05 5.30 -2.71
C TYR A 74 -12.84 4.08 -3.63
N GLY A 75 -12.05 4.26 -4.69
CA GLY A 75 -11.60 3.16 -5.54
C GLY A 75 -10.74 2.18 -4.75
N MET A 76 -9.73 2.68 -4.04
CA MET A 76 -8.86 1.86 -3.20
C MET A 76 -9.66 1.02 -2.19
N ILE A 77 -10.58 1.63 -1.44
CA ILE A 77 -11.43 0.92 -0.47
C ILE A 77 -12.21 -0.22 -1.14
N ALA A 78 -12.80 0.03 -2.31
CA ALA A 78 -13.52 -1.00 -3.05
C ALA A 78 -12.63 -2.18 -3.41
N LEU A 79 -11.44 -1.89 -3.90
CA LEU A 79 -10.49 -2.88 -4.35
C LEU A 79 -9.90 -3.69 -3.18
N THR A 80 -9.83 -3.12 -1.97
CA THR A 80 -9.46 -3.91 -0.78
C THR A 80 -10.47 -5.03 -0.48
N HIS A 81 -11.77 -4.83 -0.75
CA HIS A 81 -12.77 -5.89 -0.60
C HIS A 81 -12.58 -6.98 -1.66
N VAL A 82 -12.36 -6.59 -2.92
CA VAL A 82 -12.08 -7.54 -4.01
C VAL A 82 -10.83 -8.37 -3.74
N ALA A 83 -9.78 -7.74 -3.24
CA ALA A 83 -8.55 -8.41 -2.86
C ALA A 83 -8.75 -9.35 -1.67
N ARG A 84 -9.48 -8.92 -0.63
CA ARG A 84 -9.80 -9.78 0.52
C ARG A 84 -10.55 -11.04 0.08
N ASP A 85 -11.61 -10.88 -0.70
CA ASP A 85 -12.39 -12.01 -1.19
C ASP A 85 -11.53 -12.95 -2.05
N HIS A 86 -10.69 -12.40 -2.94
CA HIS A 86 -9.79 -13.22 -3.74
C HIS A 86 -8.77 -13.99 -2.88
N MET A 87 -8.12 -13.35 -1.91
CA MET A 87 -7.13 -14.03 -1.08
C MET A 87 -7.76 -15.11 -0.19
N ARG A 88 -8.95 -14.86 0.35
CA ARG A 88 -9.69 -15.86 1.11
C ARG A 88 -10.09 -17.04 0.23
N ASP A 89 -10.74 -16.78 -0.89
CA ASP A 89 -11.38 -17.82 -1.70
C ASP A 89 -10.36 -18.72 -2.43
N TYR A 90 -9.18 -18.19 -2.78
CA TYR A 90 -8.17 -18.91 -3.59
C TYR A 90 -6.90 -19.31 -2.83
N HIS A 91 -6.63 -18.68 -1.69
CA HIS A 91 -5.39 -18.89 -0.94
C HIS A 91 -5.58 -19.18 0.54
N ASP A 92 -6.82 -19.18 1.05
CA ASP A 92 -7.12 -19.34 2.48
C ASP A 92 -6.36 -18.32 3.37
N ILE A 93 -6.20 -17.10 2.84
CA ILE A 93 -5.52 -16.00 3.52
C ILE A 93 -6.53 -14.91 3.85
N GLU A 94 -6.63 -14.55 5.12
CA GLU A 94 -7.47 -13.44 5.56
C GLU A 94 -6.69 -12.12 5.50
N LEU A 95 -7.27 -11.13 4.82
CA LEU A 95 -6.71 -9.78 4.73
C LEU A 95 -7.52 -8.78 5.56
N LEU A 96 -6.89 -8.25 6.61
CA LEU A 96 -7.46 -7.24 7.48
C LEU A 96 -6.98 -5.85 7.05
N PHE A 97 -7.93 -5.04 6.58
CA PHE A 97 -7.71 -3.64 6.22
C PHE A 97 -8.34 -2.72 7.25
N ARG A 98 -7.57 -1.77 7.79
CA ARG A 98 -8.06 -0.76 8.74
C ARG A 98 -7.69 0.64 8.28
N ARG A 99 -8.60 1.59 8.47
CA ARG A 99 -8.38 3.01 8.18
C ARG A 99 -8.36 3.80 9.49
N PRO A 100 -7.18 4.11 10.05
CA PRO A 100 -7.06 4.69 11.40
C PRO A 100 -7.70 6.08 11.50
N PHE A 101 -7.77 6.81 10.39
CA PHE A 101 -8.34 8.16 10.30
C PHE A 101 -9.57 8.20 9.38
N ALA A 102 -10.40 7.14 9.41
CA ALA A 102 -11.63 7.11 8.61
C ALA A 102 -12.71 8.08 9.12
N LEU A 103 -12.82 8.22 10.44
CA LEU A 103 -13.86 9.00 11.13
C LEU A 103 -13.32 10.23 11.87
N GLY A 104 -12.01 10.48 11.79
CA GLY A 104 -11.35 11.54 12.53
C GLY A 104 -10.04 11.96 11.86
N ARG A 105 -9.48 13.08 12.33
CA ARG A 105 -8.20 13.60 11.87
C ARG A 105 -7.16 13.47 12.98
N PRO A 106 -5.88 13.38 12.64
CA PRO A 106 -4.82 13.47 13.63
C PRO A 106 -4.89 14.81 14.37
N THR A 107 -4.64 14.79 15.67
CA THR A 107 -4.59 15.96 16.55
C THR A 107 -3.17 16.50 16.73
N GLU A 108 -2.16 15.70 16.37
CA GLU A 108 -0.74 16.03 16.49
C GLU A 108 0.00 15.71 15.18
N SER A 109 1.09 16.43 14.91
CA SER A 109 1.86 16.31 13.65
C SER A 109 2.38 14.91 13.39
N ASP A 110 2.82 14.22 14.45
CA ASP A 110 3.51 12.93 14.34
C ASP A 110 2.58 11.74 14.60
N GLN A 111 1.30 11.99 14.87
CA GLN A 111 0.34 10.93 15.15
C GLN A 111 0.20 9.94 13.99
N THR A 112 0.27 10.43 12.74
CA THR A 112 0.23 9.56 11.56
C THR A 112 1.47 8.68 11.46
N LEU A 113 2.65 9.23 11.76
CA LEU A 113 3.92 8.50 11.79
C LEU A 113 3.88 7.40 12.86
N HIS A 114 3.54 7.76 14.10
CA HIS A 114 3.45 6.79 15.19
C HIS A 114 2.41 5.69 14.91
N THR A 115 1.29 6.03 14.28
CA THR A 115 0.27 5.05 13.87
C THR A 115 0.83 4.04 12.85
N ILE A 116 1.58 4.53 11.86
CA ILE A 116 2.22 3.67 10.84
C ILE A 116 3.30 2.80 11.48
N GLU A 117 4.17 3.36 12.32
CA GLU A 117 5.23 2.64 13.01
C GLU A 117 4.71 1.55 13.93
N ALA A 118 3.71 1.88 14.75
CA ALA A 118 3.08 0.92 15.65
C ALA A 118 2.47 -0.26 14.89
N HIS A 119 1.86 0.00 13.73
CA HIS A 119 1.32 -1.06 12.87
C HIS A 119 2.45 -1.92 12.27
N LEU A 120 3.49 -1.28 11.73
CA LEU A 120 4.62 -1.97 11.09
C LEU A 120 5.54 -2.72 12.07
N ALA A 121 5.40 -2.49 13.38
CA ALA A 121 6.10 -3.25 14.41
C ALA A 121 5.62 -4.71 14.52
N SER A 122 4.46 -5.04 13.93
CA SER A 122 3.91 -6.39 13.91
C SER A 122 4.40 -7.20 12.70
N ALA A 123 4.39 -8.53 12.82
CA ALA A 123 4.61 -9.39 11.67
C ALA A 123 3.46 -9.28 10.67
N ASN A 124 3.75 -9.63 9.41
CA ASN A 124 2.76 -9.71 8.33
C ASN A 124 1.95 -8.43 8.06
N THR A 125 2.57 -7.27 8.23
CA THR A 125 1.94 -5.96 7.99
C THR A 125 2.57 -5.20 6.84
N ALA A 126 1.74 -4.37 6.21
CA ALA A 126 2.15 -3.30 5.29
C ALA A 126 1.24 -2.09 5.51
N VAL A 127 1.64 -0.91 5.01
CA VAL A 127 0.77 0.26 4.96
C VAL A 127 0.67 0.77 3.54
N LEU A 128 -0.57 0.98 3.07
CA LEU A 128 -0.85 1.73 1.86
C LEU A 128 -1.09 3.19 2.24
N ALA A 129 -0.41 4.12 1.59
CA ALA A 129 -0.59 5.54 1.84
C ALA A 129 -0.58 6.32 0.53
N ALA A 130 -1.55 7.22 0.37
CA ALA A 130 -1.52 8.20 -0.70
C ALA A 130 -0.72 9.44 -0.25
N VAL A 131 0.29 9.79 -1.03
CA VAL A 131 1.06 11.01 -0.89
C VAL A 131 0.70 11.99 -2.01
N TYR A 132 0.66 13.27 -1.67
CA TYR A 132 0.22 14.40 -2.49
C TYR A 132 1.27 15.53 -2.47
N GLY A 133 1.16 16.50 -3.38
CA GLY A 133 2.05 17.64 -3.47
C GLY A 133 3.06 17.48 -4.62
N THR A 134 4.36 17.44 -4.32
CA THR A 134 5.39 17.14 -5.34
C THR A 134 5.30 15.73 -5.92
N LEU A 135 4.53 14.86 -5.28
CA LEU A 135 4.23 13.51 -5.72
C LEU A 135 2.73 13.28 -5.53
N ASN A 136 2.06 12.65 -6.49
CA ASN A 136 0.65 12.27 -6.38
C ASN A 136 0.55 10.77 -6.63
N HIS A 137 0.71 9.96 -5.57
CA HIS A 137 1.04 8.54 -5.71
C HIS A 137 0.53 7.70 -4.54
N TRP A 138 0.08 6.48 -4.84
CA TRP A 138 -0.16 5.46 -3.82
C TRP A 138 1.11 4.66 -3.61
N CYS A 139 1.62 4.67 -2.37
CA CYS A 139 2.83 3.96 -2.00
C CYS A 139 2.57 2.84 -1.01
N VAL A 140 3.53 1.90 -0.95
CA VAL A 140 3.58 0.83 0.07
C VAL A 140 4.71 1.13 1.03
N VAL A 141 4.39 1.52 2.25
CA VAL A 141 5.35 1.67 3.33
C VAL A 141 5.58 0.31 3.99
N LYS A 142 6.84 -0.10 4.07
CA LYS A 142 7.24 -1.36 4.71
C LYS A 142 8.01 -1.19 6.02
N GLN A 143 8.70 -0.07 6.18
CA GLN A 143 9.55 0.18 7.35
C GLN A 143 9.88 1.67 7.41
N PHE A 144 10.07 2.17 8.62
CA PHE A 144 10.67 3.48 8.90
C PHE A 144 12.06 3.31 9.55
N ASP A 145 12.97 4.26 9.28
CA ASP A 145 14.15 4.51 10.10
C ASP A 145 14.06 5.90 10.75
N GLU A 146 15.16 6.47 11.26
CA GLU A 146 15.16 7.80 11.88
C GLU A 146 14.67 8.93 10.95
N HIS A 147 14.88 8.82 9.63
CA HIS A 147 14.65 9.91 8.67
C HIS A 147 13.80 9.54 7.46
N ARG A 148 13.63 8.25 7.17
CA ARG A 148 13.13 7.72 5.91
C ARG A 148 12.02 6.71 6.13
N ALA A 149 11.07 6.74 5.20
CA ALA A 149 10.16 5.66 4.93
C ALA A 149 10.70 4.81 3.80
N TYR A 150 10.95 3.53 4.05
CA TYR A 150 11.30 2.57 3.02
C TYR A 150 10.04 2.03 2.35
N LEU A 151 10.09 1.98 1.03
CA LEU A 151 8.95 1.64 0.20
C LEU A 151 9.13 0.27 -0.48
N PHE A 152 7.99 -0.35 -0.78
CA PHE A 152 7.88 -1.55 -1.61
C PHE A 152 6.98 -1.25 -2.81
N ASP A 153 7.39 -0.24 -3.59
CA ASP A 153 6.54 0.47 -4.54
C ASP A 153 6.75 0.06 -6.00
N SER A 154 5.84 0.47 -6.87
CA SER A 154 5.81 0.14 -8.30
C SER A 154 6.53 1.13 -9.21
N ASP A 155 6.95 2.29 -8.71
CA ASP A 155 7.55 3.40 -9.48
C ASP A 155 9.08 3.48 -9.34
N HIS A 156 9.72 2.40 -8.88
CA HIS A 156 11.14 2.33 -8.52
C HIS A 156 11.56 3.19 -7.32
N GLN A 157 10.64 3.92 -6.67
CA GLN A 157 10.97 4.69 -5.49
C GLN A 157 11.24 3.78 -4.30
N LEU A 158 12.47 3.85 -3.79
CA LEU A 158 12.92 3.00 -2.67
C LEU A 158 12.60 3.61 -1.31
N HIS A 159 12.54 4.95 -1.24
CA HIS A 159 12.27 5.66 -0.01
C HIS A 159 11.69 7.06 -0.24
N LEU A 160 10.99 7.55 0.77
CA LEU A 160 10.56 8.94 0.94
C LEU A 160 11.08 9.47 2.29
N PRO A 161 11.25 10.79 2.46
CA PRO A 161 11.51 11.35 3.78
C PRO A 161 10.30 11.10 4.70
N LYS A 162 10.51 10.85 5.99
CA LYS A 162 9.42 10.68 6.97
C LYS A 162 8.43 11.84 6.96
N SER A 163 8.91 13.05 6.76
CA SER A 163 8.09 14.26 6.65
C SER A 163 7.05 14.22 5.53
N ALA A 164 7.19 13.31 4.54
CA ALA A 164 6.18 13.07 3.51
C ALA A 164 4.91 12.38 4.05
N PHE A 165 5.00 11.77 5.23
CA PHE A 165 3.88 11.09 5.91
C PHE A 165 3.31 11.93 7.06
N GLN A 166 3.62 13.24 7.06
CA GLN A 166 2.94 14.21 7.92
C GLN A 166 1.73 14.81 7.18
N PRO A 167 0.63 15.10 7.89
CA PRO A 167 -0.53 15.76 7.31
C PRO A 167 -0.21 17.20 6.88
N GLN A 168 -0.84 17.67 5.80
CA GLN A 168 -0.58 19.00 5.23
C GLN A 168 -0.83 20.14 6.24
N GLU A 169 -1.84 19.98 7.09
CA GLU A 169 -2.24 20.96 8.10
C GLU A 169 -1.15 21.26 9.14
N PHE A 170 -0.20 20.35 9.34
CA PHE A 170 0.95 20.54 10.23
C PHE A 170 2.22 21.00 9.51
N ILE A 171 2.13 21.30 8.21
CA ILE A 171 3.27 21.79 7.41
C ILE A 171 3.24 23.31 7.38
N GLU A 172 4.37 23.92 7.74
CA GLU A 172 4.59 25.36 7.62
C GLU A 172 4.25 25.87 6.21
N GLU A 173 3.68 27.06 6.13
CA GLU A 173 3.12 27.61 4.89
C GLU A 173 4.16 27.69 3.75
N GLY A 174 5.41 28.02 4.06
CA GLY A 174 6.52 28.05 3.10
C GLY A 174 6.96 26.67 2.58
N GLN A 175 6.52 25.58 3.22
CA GLN A 175 6.90 24.20 2.88
C GLN A 175 5.75 23.37 2.29
N ARG A 176 4.53 23.92 2.16
CA ARG A 176 3.33 23.19 1.70
C ARG A 176 3.43 22.58 0.29
N ARG A 177 4.44 22.96 -0.50
CA ARG A 177 4.71 22.35 -1.81
C ARG A 177 5.38 20.98 -1.71
N ARG A 178 5.86 20.55 -0.53
CA ARG A 178 6.50 19.24 -0.34
C ARG A 178 5.48 18.09 -0.41
N ALA A 179 5.98 16.87 -0.62
CA ALA A 179 5.18 15.66 -0.50
C ALA A 179 4.56 15.59 0.90
N HIS A 180 3.29 15.22 0.97
CA HIS A 180 2.55 15.12 2.22
C HIS A 180 1.46 14.07 2.12
N LEU A 181 0.99 13.62 3.26
CA LEU A 181 -0.02 12.57 3.39
C LEU A 181 -1.41 13.22 3.57
N GLN A 182 -2.45 12.59 3.03
CA GLN A 182 -3.80 12.76 3.55
C GLN A 182 -4.12 11.65 4.57
N PRO A 183 -4.39 11.96 5.85
CA PRO A 183 -4.59 10.93 6.88
C PRO A 183 -5.67 9.90 6.55
N SER A 184 -6.77 10.34 5.93
CA SER A 184 -7.87 9.48 5.50
C SER A 184 -7.47 8.42 4.48
N SER A 185 -6.34 8.63 3.80
CA SER A 185 -5.75 7.78 2.77
C SER A 185 -4.65 6.86 3.32
N ILE A 186 -4.56 6.70 4.64
CA ILE A 186 -3.80 5.60 5.27
C ILE A 186 -4.70 4.36 5.34
N ILE A 187 -4.20 3.25 4.83
CA ILE A 187 -4.79 1.92 5.00
C ILE A 187 -3.72 1.01 5.61
N LEU A 188 -3.99 0.55 6.83
CA LEU A 188 -3.22 -0.45 7.53
C LEU A 188 -3.64 -1.82 7.05
N LEU A 189 -2.68 -2.61 6.56
CA LEU A 189 -2.90 -3.98 6.08
C LEU A 189 -2.20 -4.96 7.00
N ASN A 190 -2.93 -5.98 7.45
CA ASN A 190 -2.40 -7.16 8.10
C ASN A 190 -2.90 -8.41 7.38
N ALA A 191 -1.99 -9.34 7.09
CA ALA A 191 -2.31 -10.64 6.53
C ALA A 191 -2.22 -11.71 7.62
N VAL A 192 -3.27 -12.50 7.75
CA VAL A 192 -3.31 -13.67 8.63
C VAL A 192 -3.34 -14.90 7.73
N SER A 193 -2.24 -15.64 7.73
CA SER A 193 -2.23 -17.02 7.26
C SER A 193 -2.33 -17.95 8.47
N ASP A 194 -3.22 -18.93 8.40
CA ASP A 194 -3.20 -20.00 9.40
C ASP A 194 -1.84 -20.71 9.35
N PRO A 195 -1.23 -21.03 10.50
CA PRO A 195 -0.04 -21.87 10.49
C PRO A 195 -0.42 -23.19 9.83
N ILE A 196 0.28 -23.53 8.74
CA ILE A 196 0.15 -24.77 7.97
C ILE A 196 -0.09 -25.93 8.94
N LYS A 197 -1.28 -26.55 8.87
CA LYS A 197 -1.61 -27.78 9.61
C LYS A 197 -0.78 -28.95 9.13
#